data_AF-V8QWG6-F1
#
_entry.id   AF-V8QWG6-F1
#
_cell.length_a   1.000
_cell.length_b   1.000
_cell.length_c   1.000
_cell.angle_alpha   90.00
_cell.angle_beta   90.00
_cell.angle_gamma   90.00
#
_symmetry.space_group_name_H-M   'P 1'
#
loop_
_entity.id
_entity.type
_entity.pdbx_description
1 polymer ?
#
loop_
_entity_poly.entity_id
_entity_poly.type
_entity_poly.pdbx_seq_one_letter_code
_entity_poly.pdbx_strand_id
1 'polypeptide(L)'
;MQGACNVALLLVLMTPFSFFPIAASAQQAAEHYPDRPIRILLPFAAGGSTDGPMRVLAKHVSESLKQPVIIDYRPGAGGTLATQTVYSMKPDGYTLAVAVAGVYRMPYTMKINWDPSSDLTYVIGITGYAFGVVVPASSPFKTMNDMIAYAKQHPGVVTYGTPGVATTNHLTMERVAMKFGVKFNHIPYKGSGESLQALMAGQVDSAAETSAFVPLVQTGKLRVLTVWGQERMPRFPQIPTLRELGIDIVQSSPWGLVAPKGTDPAIVRKLHDAFKEAMGKEDFKKMLAQFDMTPEYRSSADFQAFAAAAMKNEKATIEQLGLNLKQ
;
A
#
# COMPACT_ATOMS: atom_id res chain seq x y z
N MET A 1 -94.31 18.18 19.52
CA MET A 1 -94.33 19.22 18.47
C MET A 1 -92.91 19.72 18.26
N GLN A 2 -92.37 19.48 17.06
CA GLN A 2 -91.34 20.21 16.31
C GLN A 2 -89.99 20.59 16.98
N GLY A 3 -88.91 20.26 16.26
CA GLY A 3 -87.53 20.71 16.53
C GLY A 3 -86.53 19.70 15.94
N ALA A 4 -86.48 19.54 14.63
CA ALA A 4 -85.59 20.25 13.69
C ALA A 4 -84.14 19.71 13.68
N CYS A 5 -83.79 19.19 12.51
CA CYS A 5 -82.54 18.58 12.07
C CYS A 5 -81.41 19.63 11.95
N ASN A 6 -80.17 19.24 12.23
CA ASN A 6 -78.99 19.84 11.58
C ASN A 6 -77.80 18.87 11.63
N VAL A 7 -77.50 18.29 10.46
CA VAL A 7 -76.29 17.49 10.19
C VAL A 7 -75.18 18.48 9.82
N ALA A 8 -74.15 18.57 10.65
CA ALA A 8 -72.96 19.37 10.38
C ALA A 8 -71.98 18.55 9.51
N LEU A 9 -71.76 19.03 8.29
CA LEU A 9 -70.81 18.53 7.30
C LEU A 9 -69.38 18.89 7.73
N LEU A 10 -68.56 17.91 8.14
CA LEU A 10 -67.16 18.11 8.49
C LEU A 10 -66.30 18.13 7.20
N LEU A 11 -65.82 19.31 6.82
CA LEU A 11 -64.85 19.50 5.74
C LEU A 11 -63.45 19.08 6.20
N VAL A 12 -62.93 17.98 5.65
CA VAL A 12 -61.53 17.56 5.82
C VAL A 12 -60.67 18.37 4.86
N LEU A 13 -59.91 19.34 5.38
CA LEU A 13 -58.88 20.06 4.64
C LEU A 13 -57.64 19.16 4.53
N MET A 14 -57.43 18.56 3.35
CA MET A 14 -56.16 17.93 3.00
C MET A 14 -55.11 19.01 2.72
N THR A 15 -54.18 19.22 3.66
CA THR A 15 -52.97 20.01 3.41
C THR A 15 -52.01 19.22 2.53
N PRO A 16 -51.50 19.79 1.42
CA PRO A 16 -50.51 19.12 0.58
C PRO A 16 -49.19 19.00 1.33
N PHE A 17 -48.73 17.76 1.54
CA PHE A 17 -47.40 17.47 2.05
C PHE A 17 -46.38 17.85 0.96
N SER A 18 -45.76 19.02 1.09
CA SER A 18 -44.65 19.43 0.24
C SER A 18 -43.45 18.50 0.48
N PHE A 19 -43.22 17.57 -0.44
CA PHE A 19 -41.98 16.83 -0.55
C PHE A 19 -40.84 17.81 -0.88
N PHE A 20 -40.04 18.19 0.12
CA PHE A 20 -38.80 18.94 -0.09
C PHE A 20 -37.71 17.95 -0.56
N PRO A 21 -37.07 18.17 -1.72
CA PRO A 21 -36.02 17.27 -2.20
C PRO A 21 -34.73 17.47 -1.39
N ILE A 22 -34.32 16.44 -0.63
CA ILE A 22 -33.06 16.39 0.15
C ILE A 22 -31.89 16.02 -0.79
N ALA A 23 -31.70 16.75 -1.89
CA ALA A 23 -30.67 16.47 -2.89
C ALA A 23 -29.58 17.56 -3.02
N ALA A 24 -29.66 18.65 -2.23
CA ALA A 24 -28.82 19.84 -2.45
C ALA A 24 -27.56 19.94 -1.54
N SER A 25 -27.34 19.05 -0.57
CA SER A 25 -26.24 19.22 0.40
C SER A 25 -24.90 18.59 -0.02
N ALA A 26 -24.85 17.72 -1.03
CA ALA A 26 -23.60 17.08 -1.47
C ALA A 26 -22.72 18.01 -2.32
N GLN A 27 -23.34 18.81 -3.20
CA GLN A 27 -22.62 19.70 -4.12
C GLN A 27 -21.82 20.80 -3.38
N GLN A 28 -22.38 21.30 -2.27
CA GLN A 28 -21.79 22.43 -1.52
C GLN A 28 -20.54 22.04 -0.71
N ALA A 29 -20.43 20.77 -0.30
CA ALA A 29 -19.28 20.26 0.45
C ALA A 29 -18.01 20.15 -0.42
N ALA A 30 -18.16 19.77 -1.69
CA ALA A 30 -17.04 19.66 -2.62
C ALA A 30 -16.44 21.02 -3.01
N GLU A 31 -17.25 22.08 -3.09
CA GLU A 31 -16.77 23.43 -3.42
C GLU A 31 -15.83 24.00 -2.35
N HIS A 32 -16.13 23.77 -1.07
CA HIS A 32 -15.37 24.31 0.07
C HIS A 32 -14.24 23.39 0.55
N TYR A 33 -14.18 22.16 0.05
CA TYR A 33 -13.13 21.20 0.41
C TYR A 33 -11.76 21.58 -0.19
N PRO A 34 -10.63 21.44 0.54
CA PRO A 34 -10.53 21.20 1.97
C PRO A 34 -10.54 22.50 2.80
N ASP A 35 -11.18 22.47 3.96
CA ASP A 35 -11.25 23.57 4.95
C ASP A 35 -10.48 23.28 6.25
N ARG A 36 -9.87 22.09 6.35
CA ARG A 36 -9.08 21.62 7.48
C ARG A 36 -8.01 20.63 7.03
N PRO A 37 -7.07 20.23 7.90
CA PRO A 37 -6.00 19.30 7.53
C PRO A 37 -6.49 17.96 6.99
N ILE A 38 -5.80 17.46 5.97
CA ILE A 38 -5.97 16.11 5.41
C ILE A 38 -4.96 15.18 6.07
N ARG A 39 -5.38 13.98 6.44
CA ARG A 39 -4.53 12.94 7.03
C ARG A 39 -4.29 11.81 6.04
N ILE A 40 -3.04 11.38 5.91
CA ILE A 40 -2.65 10.20 5.13
C ILE A 40 -2.14 9.15 6.12
N LEU A 41 -2.87 8.05 6.23
CA LEU A 41 -2.45 6.89 7.03
C LEU A 41 -1.41 6.10 6.25
N LEU A 42 -0.16 6.10 6.74
CA LEU A 42 0.97 5.43 6.11
C LEU A 42 1.21 4.07 6.81
N PRO A 43 1.20 2.94 6.07
CA PRO A 43 1.13 1.59 6.63
C PRO A 43 2.43 1.03 7.18
N PHE A 44 3.51 1.81 7.22
CA PHE A 44 4.85 1.38 7.60
C PHE A 44 5.51 2.42 8.50
N ALA A 45 6.54 2.02 9.25
CA ALA A 45 7.37 2.96 10.01
C ALA A 45 8.11 3.95 9.08
N ALA A 46 8.51 5.09 9.64
CA ALA A 46 9.26 6.12 8.92
C ALA A 46 10.61 5.61 8.38
N GLY A 47 11.13 6.25 7.34
CA GLY A 47 12.45 5.95 6.76
C GLY A 47 12.47 4.85 5.68
N GLY A 48 11.31 4.31 5.29
CA GLY A 48 11.20 3.39 4.15
C GLY A 48 10.99 4.08 2.81
N SER A 49 11.02 3.30 1.72
CA SER A 49 10.83 3.76 0.33
C SER A 49 9.44 4.33 0.03
N THR A 50 8.45 4.17 0.93
CA THR A 50 7.13 4.84 0.84
C THR A 50 7.13 6.21 1.49
N ASP A 51 7.88 6.38 2.59
CA ASP A 51 7.83 7.55 3.46
C ASP A 51 8.39 8.81 2.78
N GLY A 52 9.60 8.71 2.22
CA GLY A 52 10.25 9.82 1.52
C GLY A 52 9.38 10.41 0.40
N PRO A 53 8.94 9.60 -0.58
CA PRO A 53 8.05 10.06 -1.64
C PRO A 53 6.73 10.64 -1.13
N MET A 54 6.10 10.02 -0.12
CA MET A 54 4.84 10.51 0.44
C MET A 54 5.01 11.86 1.15
N ARG A 55 6.13 12.10 1.84
CA ARG A 55 6.45 13.41 2.44
C ARG A 55 6.58 14.51 1.39
N VAL A 56 7.21 14.20 0.25
CA VAL A 56 7.32 15.15 -0.86
C VAL A 56 5.95 15.45 -1.46
N LEU A 57 5.12 14.42 -1.70
CA LEU A 57 3.75 14.61 -2.19
C LEU A 57 2.90 15.44 -1.21
N ALA A 58 2.92 15.09 0.08
CA ALA A 58 2.17 15.79 1.11
C ALA A 58 2.52 17.28 1.16
N LYS A 59 3.82 17.62 1.05
CA LYS A 59 4.26 19.02 0.99
C LYS A 59 3.63 19.77 -0.20
N HIS A 60 3.76 19.24 -1.42
CA HIS A 60 3.23 19.89 -2.63
C HIS A 60 1.71 19.99 -2.64
N VAL A 61 1.02 18.94 -2.20
CA VAL A 61 -0.45 18.95 -2.10
C VAL A 61 -0.90 19.94 -1.03
N SER A 62 -0.16 20.06 0.07
CA SER A 62 -0.47 21.05 1.11
C SER A 62 -0.38 22.49 0.61
N GLU A 63 0.66 22.80 -0.18
CA GLU A 63 0.83 24.09 -0.83
C GLU A 63 -0.28 24.38 -1.86
N SER A 64 -0.61 23.39 -2.69
CA SER A 64 -1.65 23.52 -3.74
C SER A 64 -3.06 23.70 -3.16
N LEU A 65 -3.40 22.90 -2.14
CA LEU A 65 -4.73 22.93 -1.51
C LEU A 65 -4.85 23.95 -0.37
N LYS A 66 -3.76 24.63 0.00
CA LYS A 66 -3.68 25.60 1.11
C LYS A 66 -4.20 25.05 2.44
N GLN A 67 -4.01 23.75 2.66
CA GLN A 67 -4.37 23.06 3.90
C GLN A 67 -3.25 22.07 4.27
N PRO A 68 -2.96 21.86 5.56
CA PRO A 68 -1.94 20.90 5.98
C PRO A 68 -2.28 19.48 5.50
N VAL A 69 -1.29 18.77 4.96
CA VAL A 69 -1.37 17.33 4.67
C VAL A 69 -0.44 16.59 5.62
N ILE A 70 -1.02 15.83 6.53
CA ILE A 70 -0.34 15.22 7.68
C ILE A 70 -0.19 13.72 7.44
N ILE A 71 1.03 13.21 7.60
CA ILE A 71 1.29 11.76 7.57
C ILE A 71 1.11 11.21 8.99
N ASP A 72 0.20 10.24 9.13
CA ASP A 72 -0.07 9.49 10.36
C ASP A 72 0.40 8.05 10.16
N TYR A 73 1.42 7.64 10.90
CA TYR A 73 1.99 6.30 10.77
C TYR A 73 1.11 5.25 11.46
N ARG A 74 0.62 4.29 10.67
CA ARG A 74 -0.18 3.13 11.11
C ARG A 74 0.50 1.82 10.74
N PRO A 75 1.70 1.54 11.27
CA PRO A 75 2.46 0.35 10.92
C PRO A 75 1.83 -0.93 11.48
N GLY A 76 2.07 -2.05 10.79
CA GLY A 76 1.70 -3.39 11.26
C GLY A 76 0.83 -4.17 10.29
N ALA A 77 0.61 -5.45 10.61
CA ALA A 77 -0.26 -6.35 9.87
C ALA A 77 0.06 -6.44 8.35
N GLY A 78 1.35 -6.41 7.97
CA GLY A 78 1.77 -6.45 6.57
C GLY A 78 1.38 -5.20 5.75
N GLY A 79 1.10 -4.09 6.45
CA GLY A 79 0.69 -2.82 5.86
C GLY A 79 -0.82 -2.65 5.66
N THR A 80 -1.63 -3.49 6.29
CA THR A 80 -3.09 -3.49 6.11
C THR A 80 -3.83 -2.62 7.13
N LEU A 81 -3.20 -2.31 8.27
CA LEU A 81 -3.83 -1.58 9.37
C LEU A 81 -4.31 -0.17 8.96
N ALA A 82 -3.55 0.53 8.11
CA ALA A 82 -3.93 1.84 7.60
C ALA A 82 -5.25 1.79 6.82
N THR A 83 -5.38 0.85 5.88
CA THR A 83 -6.58 0.71 5.05
C THR A 83 -7.76 0.16 5.85
N GLN A 84 -7.55 -0.76 6.78
CA GLN A 84 -8.59 -1.20 7.73
C GLN A 84 -9.14 -0.04 8.55
N THR A 85 -8.26 0.87 8.99
CA THR A 85 -8.67 2.07 9.73
C THR A 85 -9.53 2.96 8.84
N VAL A 86 -9.07 3.27 7.61
CA VAL A 86 -9.80 4.15 6.67
C VAL A 86 -11.13 3.56 6.23
N TYR A 87 -11.25 2.23 6.06
CA TYR A 87 -12.51 1.58 5.73
C TYR A 87 -13.65 1.99 6.67
N SER A 88 -13.36 2.18 7.96
CA SER A 88 -14.34 2.58 8.99
C SER A 88 -14.54 4.09 9.18
N MET A 89 -13.82 4.93 8.44
CA MET A 89 -13.84 6.38 8.59
C MET A 89 -14.96 7.04 7.79
N LYS A 90 -15.26 8.31 8.12
CA LYS A 90 -16.23 9.11 7.37
C LYS A 90 -15.74 9.35 5.94
N PRO A 91 -16.60 9.17 4.91
CA PRO A 91 -16.24 9.39 3.51
C PRO A 91 -16.20 10.88 3.12
N ASP A 92 -15.49 11.70 3.89
CA ASP A 92 -15.44 13.16 3.75
C ASP A 92 -14.14 13.68 3.09
N GLY A 93 -13.26 12.77 2.63
CA GLY A 93 -12.00 13.08 1.96
C GLY A 93 -10.83 13.46 2.88
N TYR A 94 -11.06 13.73 4.16
CA TYR A 94 -10.01 14.22 5.07
C TYR A 94 -9.12 13.12 5.64
N THR A 95 -9.47 11.85 5.44
CA THR A 95 -8.60 10.72 5.82
C THR A 95 -8.42 9.79 4.63
N LEU A 96 -7.17 9.67 4.18
CA LEU A 96 -6.73 8.75 3.13
C LEU A 96 -5.82 7.69 3.73
N ALA A 97 -5.68 6.56 3.05
CA ALA A 97 -4.67 5.55 3.38
C ALA A 97 -3.83 5.23 2.15
N VAL A 98 -2.57 4.86 2.38
CA VAL A 98 -1.77 4.21 1.36
C VAL A 98 -2.17 2.73 1.27
N ALA A 99 -2.70 2.33 0.12
CA ALA A 99 -3.02 0.93 -0.19
C ALA A 99 -1.82 0.26 -0.86
N VAL A 100 -1.40 -0.86 -0.28
CA VAL A 100 -0.26 -1.69 -0.72
C VAL A 100 -0.72 -3.12 -0.99
N ALA A 101 0.14 -3.96 -1.57
CA ALA A 101 -0.22 -5.34 -1.96
C ALA A 101 -0.85 -6.18 -0.83
N GLY A 102 -0.47 -5.94 0.44
CA GLY A 102 -1.06 -6.59 1.60
C GLY A 102 -2.59 -6.44 1.68
N VAL A 103 -3.13 -5.30 1.25
CA VAL A 103 -4.58 -5.01 1.23
C VAL A 103 -5.33 -6.03 0.36
N TYR A 104 -4.76 -6.39 -0.79
CA TYR A 104 -5.37 -7.33 -1.74
C TYR A 104 -5.20 -8.81 -1.32
N ARG A 105 -4.45 -9.06 -0.25
CA ARG A 105 -4.30 -10.39 0.37
C ARG A 105 -5.22 -10.58 1.56
N MET A 106 -5.76 -9.50 2.13
CA MET A 106 -6.50 -9.54 3.39
C MET A 106 -7.67 -10.55 3.36
N PRO A 107 -8.50 -10.64 2.31
CA PRO A 107 -9.62 -11.57 2.28
C PRO A 107 -9.22 -13.04 2.41
N TYR A 108 -7.96 -13.36 2.12
CA TYR A 108 -7.44 -14.73 2.11
C TYR A 108 -6.59 -15.04 3.34
N THR A 109 -6.13 -14.01 4.05
CA THR A 109 -5.16 -14.12 5.16
C THR A 109 -5.71 -13.62 6.50
N MET A 110 -6.85 -12.91 6.50
CA MET A 110 -7.47 -12.32 7.69
C MET A 110 -8.99 -12.42 7.62
N LYS A 111 -9.66 -12.46 8.78
CA LYS A 111 -11.12 -12.42 8.86
C LYS A 111 -11.58 -10.98 8.67
N ILE A 112 -12.16 -10.68 7.52
CA ILE A 112 -12.79 -9.39 7.22
C ILE A 112 -14.17 -9.60 6.60
N ASN A 113 -15.02 -8.58 6.68
CA ASN A 113 -16.39 -8.57 6.19
C ASN A 113 -16.63 -7.57 5.05
N TRP A 114 -15.57 -7.20 4.33
CA TRP A 114 -15.60 -6.24 3.22
C TRP A 114 -14.64 -6.67 2.11
N ASP A 115 -14.89 -6.19 0.90
CA ASP A 115 -14.08 -6.48 -0.28
C ASP A 115 -13.19 -5.27 -0.61
N PRO A 116 -11.86 -5.37 -0.49
CA PRO A 116 -10.99 -4.25 -0.78
C PRO A 116 -11.10 -3.68 -2.19
N SER A 117 -11.50 -4.49 -3.18
CA SER A 117 -11.62 -4.05 -4.58
C SER A 117 -12.86 -3.17 -4.83
N SER A 118 -13.87 -3.22 -3.97
CA SER A 118 -15.16 -2.53 -4.18
C SER A 118 -15.66 -1.72 -2.99
N ASP A 119 -15.14 -1.96 -1.79
CA ASP A 119 -15.50 -1.28 -0.55
C ASP A 119 -14.51 -0.18 -0.14
N LEU A 120 -13.72 0.32 -1.11
CA LEU A 120 -12.86 1.48 -0.97
C LEU A 120 -13.06 2.41 -2.17
N THR A 121 -12.84 3.71 -1.96
CA THR A 121 -12.76 4.67 -3.06
C THR A 121 -11.29 4.87 -3.44
N TYR A 122 -10.90 4.37 -4.62
CA TYR A 122 -9.53 4.51 -5.13
C TYR A 122 -9.29 5.92 -5.65
N VAL A 123 -8.26 6.60 -5.13
CA VAL A 123 -7.97 8.00 -5.48
C VAL A 123 -6.96 8.07 -6.61
N ILE A 124 -5.77 7.50 -6.44
CA ILE A 124 -4.68 7.58 -7.42
C ILE A 124 -3.63 6.50 -7.17
N GLY A 125 -3.14 5.86 -8.22
CA GLY A 125 -1.93 5.02 -8.15
C GLY A 125 -0.69 5.86 -8.41
N ILE A 126 0.36 5.66 -7.59
CA ILE A 126 1.51 6.56 -7.53
C ILE A 126 2.74 5.95 -8.21
N THR A 127 3.16 4.77 -7.74
CA THR A 127 4.41 4.12 -8.16
C THR A 127 4.39 2.64 -7.76
N GLY A 128 5.38 1.89 -8.25
CA GLY A 128 5.73 0.56 -7.78
C GLY A 128 7.06 0.58 -7.04
N TYR A 129 7.25 -0.39 -6.16
CA TYR A 129 8.53 -0.66 -5.53
C TYR A 129 9.46 -1.41 -6.47
N ALA A 130 10.75 -1.25 -6.24
CA ALA A 130 11.74 -2.23 -6.66
C ALA A 130 12.18 -3.04 -5.42
N PHE A 131 12.65 -4.26 -5.64
CA PHE A 131 12.95 -5.19 -4.55
C PHE A 131 14.26 -5.95 -4.75
N GLY A 132 14.77 -6.53 -3.66
CA GLY A 132 15.94 -7.39 -3.67
C GLY A 132 16.20 -8.07 -2.34
N VAL A 133 17.25 -8.89 -2.32
CA VAL A 133 17.81 -9.47 -1.07
C VAL A 133 19.15 -8.80 -0.79
N VAL A 134 19.35 -8.37 0.45
CA VAL A 134 20.58 -7.73 0.92
C VAL A 134 21.18 -8.43 2.13
N VAL A 135 22.48 -8.27 2.31
CA VAL A 135 23.26 -8.72 3.45
C VAL A 135 24.23 -7.61 3.89
N PRO A 136 24.81 -7.64 5.11
CA PRO A 136 25.90 -6.74 5.46
C PRO A 136 27.06 -6.88 4.48
N ALA A 137 27.79 -5.80 4.20
CA ALA A 137 28.93 -5.87 3.26
C ALA A 137 30.01 -6.87 3.70
N SER A 138 30.17 -7.07 5.01
CA SER A 138 31.06 -8.06 5.64
C SER A 138 30.55 -9.50 5.55
N SER A 139 29.30 -9.74 5.15
CA SER A 139 28.69 -11.07 5.10
C SER A 139 29.52 -12.05 4.26
N PRO A 140 29.59 -13.34 4.66
CA PRO A 140 30.20 -14.38 3.85
C PRO A 140 29.41 -14.64 2.56
N PHE A 141 28.11 -14.34 2.52
CA PHE A 141 27.31 -14.48 1.31
C PHE A 141 27.67 -13.36 0.32
N LYS A 142 28.25 -13.74 -0.82
CA LYS A 142 28.60 -12.83 -1.91
C LYS A 142 27.55 -12.87 -3.02
N THR A 143 26.86 -14.00 -3.16
CA THR A 143 25.80 -14.21 -4.13
C THR A 143 24.56 -14.82 -3.48
N MET A 144 23.41 -14.74 -4.16
CA MET A 144 22.20 -15.45 -3.74
C MET A 144 22.40 -16.98 -3.71
N ASN A 145 23.23 -17.51 -4.63
CA ASN A 145 23.57 -18.93 -4.68
C ASN A 145 24.36 -19.38 -3.44
N ASP A 146 25.26 -18.54 -2.90
CA ASP A 146 25.99 -18.85 -1.67
C ASP A 146 25.02 -19.03 -0.50
N MET A 147 24.05 -18.10 -0.38
CA MET A 147 23.05 -18.13 0.67
C MET A 147 22.13 -19.35 0.54
N ILE A 148 21.70 -19.69 -0.68
CA ILE A 148 20.89 -20.90 -0.95
C ILE A 148 21.69 -22.17 -0.64
N ALA A 149 22.94 -22.26 -1.08
CA ALA A 149 23.79 -23.43 -0.82
C ALA A 149 24.02 -23.64 0.68
N TYR A 150 24.27 -22.55 1.42
CA TYR A 150 24.41 -22.61 2.87
C TYR A 150 23.09 -23.03 3.55
N ALA A 151 21.95 -22.48 3.14
CA ALA A 151 20.64 -22.83 3.69
C ALA A 151 20.22 -24.29 3.39
N LYS A 152 20.68 -24.89 2.28
CA LYS A 152 20.52 -26.33 2.02
C LYS A 152 21.23 -27.20 3.04
N GLN A 153 22.44 -26.80 3.43
CA GLN A 153 23.26 -27.52 4.42
C GLN A 153 22.83 -27.25 5.86
N HIS A 154 22.20 -26.08 6.11
CA HIS A 154 21.80 -25.62 7.44
C HIS A 154 20.33 -25.15 7.46
N PRO A 155 19.35 -26.07 7.32
CA PRO A 155 17.95 -25.69 7.20
C PRO A 155 17.44 -24.92 8.42
N GLY A 156 16.86 -23.74 8.20
CA GLY A 156 16.28 -22.89 9.24
C GLY A 156 17.30 -22.07 10.04
N VAL A 157 18.59 -22.12 9.70
CA VAL A 157 19.63 -21.33 10.38
C VAL A 157 19.71 -19.91 9.82
N VAL A 158 19.68 -19.76 8.49
CA VAL A 158 19.78 -18.43 7.85
C VAL A 158 18.54 -17.60 8.17
N THR A 159 18.76 -16.53 8.92
CA THR A 159 17.73 -15.56 9.28
C THR A 159 17.56 -14.50 8.20
N TYR A 160 16.32 -14.08 7.96
CA TYR A 160 16.05 -12.96 7.05
C TYR A 160 14.96 -12.02 7.60
N GLY A 161 15.26 -10.73 7.56
CA GLY A 161 14.32 -9.67 7.90
C GLY A 161 13.39 -9.33 6.75
N THR A 162 12.14 -8.94 7.06
CA THR A 162 11.26 -8.25 6.11
C THR A 162 10.46 -7.13 6.78
N PRO A 163 9.84 -6.22 6.00
CA PRO A 163 8.87 -5.23 6.49
C PRO A 163 7.55 -5.79 7.06
N GLY A 164 7.44 -7.11 7.24
CA GLY A 164 6.29 -7.74 7.89
C GLY A 164 5.85 -9.05 7.27
N VAL A 165 5.00 -9.77 8.00
CA VAL A 165 4.33 -11.01 7.56
C VAL A 165 3.40 -10.72 6.38
N ALA A 166 3.32 -11.67 5.45
CA ALA A 166 2.48 -11.62 4.23
C ALA A 166 2.71 -10.39 3.33
N THR A 167 3.83 -9.68 3.51
CA THR A 167 4.31 -8.68 2.55
C THR A 167 4.85 -9.36 1.30
N THR A 168 5.01 -8.60 0.21
CA THR A 168 5.57 -9.13 -1.04
C THR A 168 6.97 -9.70 -0.82
N ASN A 169 7.71 -9.08 0.10
CA ASN A 169 9.04 -9.54 0.53
C ASN A 169 9.00 -10.96 1.11
N HIS A 170 8.12 -11.17 2.09
CA HIS A 170 7.93 -12.47 2.73
C HIS A 170 7.49 -13.54 1.73
N LEU A 171 6.41 -13.27 0.97
CA LEU A 171 5.88 -14.27 0.03
C LEU A 171 6.88 -14.64 -1.08
N THR A 172 7.68 -13.68 -1.54
CA THR A 172 8.72 -13.96 -2.54
C THR A 172 9.80 -14.86 -1.95
N MET A 173 10.25 -14.63 -0.72
CA MET A 173 11.22 -15.50 -0.06
C MET A 173 10.68 -16.90 0.22
N GLU A 174 9.40 -17.05 0.55
CA GLU A 174 8.77 -18.37 0.67
C GLU A 174 8.74 -19.11 -0.68
N ARG A 175 8.46 -18.41 -1.79
CA ARG A 175 8.55 -19.00 -3.14
C ARG A 175 9.97 -19.38 -3.53
N VAL A 176 10.96 -18.58 -3.15
CA VAL A 176 12.39 -18.91 -3.32
C VAL A 176 12.73 -20.16 -2.52
N ALA A 177 12.30 -20.23 -1.27
CA ALA A 177 12.53 -21.37 -0.38
C ALA A 177 11.95 -22.66 -0.97
N MET A 178 10.69 -22.61 -1.42
CA MET A 178 10.02 -23.72 -2.11
C MET A 178 10.76 -24.15 -3.38
N LYS A 179 11.16 -23.20 -4.23
CA LYS A 179 11.85 -23.50 -5.51
C LYS A 179 13.14 -24.27 -5.31
N PHE A 180 13.91 -23.96 -4.26
CA PHE A 180 15.21 -24.59 -4.01
C PHE A 180 15.20 -25.68 -2.96
N GLY A 181 14.04 -25.96 -2.34
CA GLY A 181 13.93 -26.93 -1.25
C GLY A 181 14.77 -26.53 -0.04
N VAL A 182 14.80 -25.24 0.30
CA VAL A 182 15.52 -24.71 1.46
C VAL A 182 14.55 -24.19 2.52
N LYS A 183 15.06 -24.00 3.74
CA LYS A 183 14.30 -23.38 4.83
C LYS A 183 15.08 -22.17 5.34
N PHE A 184 14.46 -21.00 5.27
CA PHE A 184 14.94 -19.78 5.92
C PHE A 184 14.17 -19.53 7.22
N ASN A 185 14.73 -18.73 8.12
CA ASN A 185 14.05 -18.29 9.34
C ASN A 185 13.59 -16.83 9.18
N HIS A 186 12.28 -16.62 9.04
CA HIS A 186 11.70 -15.30 8.80
C HIS A 186 11.55 -14.50 10.10
N ILE A 187 12.13 -13.30 10.14
CA ILE A 187 11.98 -12.34 11.23
C ILE A 187 11.21 -11.09 10.73
N PRO A 188 9.93 -10.92 11.07
CA PRO A 188 9.13 -9.78 10.62
C PRO A 188 9.39 -8.51 11.46
N TYR A 189 9.48 -7.37 10.77
CA TYR A 189 9.54 -6.02 11.37
C TYR A 189 8.34 -5.17 10.94
N LYS A 190 8.18 -3.96 11.50
CA LYS A 190 7.03 -3.08 11.21
C LYS A 190 7.20 -2.18 9.99
N GLY A 191 8.31 -2.32 9.26
CA GLY A 191 8.61 -1.53 8.07
C GLY A 191 10.09 -1.58 7.71
N SER A 192 10.45 -1.05 6.54
CA SER A 192 11.82 -1.15 6.03
C SER A 192 12.88 -0.47 6.90
N GLY A 193 12.52 0.62 7.58
CA GLY A 193 13.42 1.31 8.51
C GLY A 193 13.89 0.41 9.65
N GLU A 194 12.98 -0.42 10.20
CA GLU A 194 13.31 -1.35 11.28
C GLU A 194 14.10 -2.58 10.78
N SER A 195 13.67 -3.20 9.68
CA SER A 195 14.35 -4.40 9.13
C SER A 195 15.78 -4.10 8.67
N LEU A 196 16.01 -2.95 8.03
CA LEU A 196 17.36 -2.56 7.62
C LEU A 196 18.25 -2.18 8.81
N GLN A 197 17.69 -1.58 9.86
CA GLN A 197 18.43 -1.33 11.11
C GLN A 197 18.85 -2.63 11.79
N ALA A 198 17.94 -3.60 11.91
CA ALA A 198 18.25 -4.92 12.46
C ALA A 198 19.34 -5.64 11.66
N LEU A 199 19.29 -5.56 10.32
CA LEU A 199 20.33 -6.10 9.45
C LEU A 199 21.70 -5.43 9.70
N MET A 200 21.73 -4.09 9.76
CA MET A 200 22.96 -3.35 10.02
C MET A 200 23.52 -3.62 11.43
N ALA A 201 22.65 -3.91 12.39
CA ALA A 201 23.02 -4.29 13.75
C ALA A 201 23.45 -5.77 13.88
N GLY A 202 23.37 -6.56 12.81
CA GLY A 202 23.72 -7.99 12.83
C GLY A 202 22.71 -8.88 13.56
N GLN A 203 21.46 -8.43 13.74
CA GLN A 203 20.39 -9.21 14.36
C GLN A 203 19.79 -10.26 13.41
N VAL A 204 19.95 -10.05 12.10
CA VAL A 204 19.57 -11.00 11.04
C VAL A 204 20.68 -11.09 10.01
N ASP A 205 20.81 -12.24 9.35
CA ASP A 205 21.89 -12.50 8.38
C ASP A 205 21.66 -11.78 7.04
N SER A 206 20.40 -11.61 6.68
CA SER A 206 19.94 -11.02 5.42
C SER A 206 18.62 -10.24 5.61
N ALA A 207 18.23 -9.46 4.62
CA ALA A 207 16.88 -8.90 4.54
C ALA A 207 16.36 -8.99 3.10
N ALA A 208 15.10 -9.36 2.97
CA ALA A 208 14.35 -9.25 1.72
C ALA A 208 13.54 -7.96 1.78
N GLU A 209 13.83 -7.05 0.85
CA GLU A 209 13.48 -5.65 1.02
C GLU A 209 13.07 -4.96 -0.26
N THR A 210 12.34 -3.86 -0.07
CA THR A 210 12.22 -2.82 -1.11
C THR A 210 13.58 -2.17 -1.34
N SER A 211 13.70 -1.39 -2.40
CA SER A 211 14.88 -0.60 -2.74
C SER A 211 15.25 0.51 -1.72
N ALA A 212 14.61 0.54 -0.54
CA ALA A 212 15.09 1.27 0.64
C ALA A 212 16.55 0.91 1.01
N PHE A 213 17.06 -0.25 0.60
CA PHE A 213 18.47 -0.60 0.77
C PHE A 213 19.44 0.19 -0.13
N VAL A 214 18.98 0.82 -1.22
CA VAL A 214 19.85 1.41 -2.26
C VAL A 214 20.89 2.37 -1.67
N PRO A 215 20.53 3.35 -0.81
CA PRO A 215 21.51 4.25 -0.20
C PRO A 215 22.54 3.52 0.68
N LEU A 216 22.15 2.42 1.33
CA LEU A 216 23.02 1.63 2.20
C LEU A 216 24.00 0.76 1.40
N VAL A 217 23.60 0.30 0.21
CA VAL A 217 24.50 -0.39 -0.72
C VAL A 217 25.50 0.60 -1.33
N GLN A 218 25.04 1.80 -1.72
CA GLN A 218 25.92 2.83 -2.29
C GLN A 218 26.97 3.34 -1.29
N THR A 219 26.64 3.36 0.00
CA THR A 219 27.58 3.74 1.07
C THR A 219 28.46 2.57 1.54
N GLY A 220 28.37 1.40 0.89
CA GLY A 220 29.19 0.23 1.20
C GLY A 220 28.82 -0.49 2.49
N LYS A 221 27.69 -0.16 3.12
CA LYS A 221 27.23 -0.81 4.35
C LYS A 221 26.59 -2.16 4.07
N LEU A 222 25.86 -2.28 2.97
CA LEU A 222 25.18 -3.49 2.53
C LEU A 222 25.68 -3.96 1.17
N ARG A 223 25.46 -5.25 0.88
CA ARG A 223 25.59 -5.87 -0.43
C ARG A 223 24.23 -6.40 -0.86
N VAL A 224 23.82 -6.10 -2.09
CA VAL A 224 22.67 -6.73 -2.74
C VAL A 224 23.11 -8.08 -3.34
N LEU A 225 22.29 -9.12 -3.19
CA LEU A 225 22.53 -10.47 -3.72
C LEU A 225 21.70 -10.76 -4.98
N THR A 226 20.50 -10.19 -5.06
CA THR A 226 19.59 -10.32 -6.20
C THR A 226 18.58 -9.18 -6.20
N VAL A 227 18.02 -8.86 -7.37
CA VAL A 227 16.91 -7.91 -7.55
C VAL A 227 15.71 -8.62 -8.18
N TRP A 228 14.50 -8.10 -7.99
CA TRP A 228 13.28 -8.83 -8.40
C TRP A 228 12.53 -8.15 -9.55
N GLY A 229 13.18 -7.20 -10.22
CA GLY A 229 12.63 -6.57 -11.42
C GLY A 229 12.61 -7.51 -12.62
N GLN A 230 11.90 -7.09 -13.68
CA GLN A 230 11.93 -7.74 -14.98
C GLN A 230 13.35 -7.76 -15.57
N GLU A 231 14.08 -6.68 -15.32
CA GLU A 231 15.46 -6.45 -15.73
C GLU A 231 16.31 -6.15 -14.50
N ARG A 232 17.63 -6.23 -14.65
CA ARG A 232 18.57 -5.81 -13.60
C ARG A 232 18.36 -4.34 -13.28
N MET A 233 18.60 -3.96 -12.03
CA MET A 233 18.60 -2.54 -11.66
C MET A 233 19.75 -1.84 -12.40
N PRO A 234 19.50 -0.73 -13.13
CA PRO A 234 20.56 -0.01 -13.85
C PRO A 234 21.72 0.44 -12.96
N ARG A 235 21.43 0.72 -11.67
CA ARG A 235 22.43 1.08 -10.66
C ARG A 235 23.34 -0.09 -10.24
N PHE A 236 22.86 -1.32 -10.40
CA PHE A 236 23.56 -2.55 -10.01
C PHE A 236 23.54 -3.57 -11.17
N PRO A 237 24.13 -3.25 -12.34
CA PRO A 237 24.01 -4.06 -13.55
C PRO A 237 24.65 -5.44 -13.44
N GLN A 238 25.54 -5.65 -12.46
CA GLN A 238 26.18 -6.93 -12.16
C GLN A 238 25.31 -7.88 -11.33
N ILE A 239 24.21 -7.39 -10.75
CA ILE A 239 23.38 -8.16 -9.83
C ILE A 239 22.27 -8.86 -10.61
N PRO A 240 22.13 -10.19 -10.49
CA PRO A 240 21.14 -10.93 -11.24
C PRO A 240 19.71 -10.67 -10.74
N THR A 241 18.77 -10.75 -11.66
CA THR A 241 17.34 -10.87 -11.32
C THR A 241 17.02 -12.26 -10.78
N LEU A 242 15.88 -12.44 -10.12
CA LEU A 242 15.37 -13.77 -9.78
C LEU A 242 15.20 -14.67 -11.02
N ARG A 243 14.80 -14.11 -12.17
CA ARG A 243 14.64 -14.86 -13.43
C ARG A 243 15.94 -15.43 -13.95
N GLU A 244 17.02 -14.65 -13.88
CA GLU A 244 18.36 -15.11 -14.26
C GLU A 244 18.89 -16.21 -13.31
N LEU A 245 18.33 -16.31 -12.11
CA LEU A 245 18.58 -17.39 -11.15
C LEU A 245 17.61 -18.58 -11.30
N GLY A 246 16.77 -18.60 -12.35
CA GLY A 246 15.84 -19.70 -12.64
C GLY A 246 14.52 -19.65 -11.85
N ILE A 247 14.18 -18.49 -11.28
CA ILE A 247 12.97 -18.26 -10.49
C ILE A 247 12.09 -17.28 -11.27
N ASP A 248 11.01 -17.77 -11.89
CA ASP A 248 10.13 -16.94 -12.71
C ASP A 248 9.20 -16.06 -11.85
N ILE A 249 9.79 -15.02 -11.28
CA ILE A 249 9.14 -14.02 -10.43
C ILE A 249 9.63 -12.64 -10.83
N VAL A 250 8.69 -11.73 -11.03
CA VAL A 250 8.91 -10.29 -11.14
C VAL A 250 8.01 -9.59 -10.13
N GLN A 251 8.57 -8.65 -9.38
CA GLN A 251 7.84 -7.91 -8.35
C GLN A 251 7.96 -6.41 -8.55
N SER A 252 6.80 -5.73 -8.61
CA SER A 252 6.70 -4.26 -8.59
C SER A 252 5.77 -3.75 -7.49
N SER A 253 4.77 -4.52 -7.05
CA SER A 253 3.81 -4.15 -5.98
C SER A 253 3.36 -2.67 -6.01
N PRO A 254 2.61 -2.25 -7.04
CA PRO A 254 2.10 -0.88 -7.13
C PRO A 254 1.29 -0.46 -5.89
N TRP A 255 1.44 0.80 -5.50
CA TRP A 255 0.74 1.39 -4.37
C TRP A 255 0.21 2.79 -4.70
N GLY A 256 -0.77 3.22 -3.90
CA GLY A 256 -1.47 4.47 -4.13
C GLY A 256 -2.36 4.86 -2.97
N LEU A 257 -3.19 5.88 -3.16
CA LEU A 257 -4.08 6.41 -2.14
C LEU A 257 -5.51 5.89 -2.33
N VAL A 258 -6.13 5.56 -1.20
CA VAL A 258 -7.55 5.18 -1.10
C VAL A 258 -8.24 6.01 -0.03
N ALA A 259 -9.54 6.20 -0.18
CA ALA A 259 -10.44 6.87 0.74
C ALA A 259 -11.57 5.92 1.17
N PRO A 260 -12.34 6.26 2.22
CA PRO A 260 -13.51 5.46 2.62
C PRO A 260 -14.53 5.38 1.48
N LYS A 261 -15.23 4.25 1.40
CA LYS A 261 -16.27 4.02 0.37
C LYS A 261 -17.29 5.14 0.38
N GLY A 262 -17.64 5.62 -0.81
CA GLY A 262 -18.67 6.66 -0.97
C GLY A 262 -18.16 8.08 -0.77
N THR A 263 -16.83 8.29 -0.73
CA THR A 263 -16.26 9.63 -0.77
C THR A 263 -16.73 10.35 -2.03
N ASP A 264 -17.18 11.60 -1.88
CA ASP A 264 -17.78 12.38 -2.98
C ASP A 264 -16.85 12.41 -4.22
N PRO A 265 -17.35 12.07 -5.42
CA PRO A 265 -16.53 12.04 -6.63
C PRO A 265 -15.80 13.35 -6.96
N ALA A 266 -16.37 14.51 -6.63
CA ALA A 266 -15.72 15.80 -6.85
C ALA A 266 -14.56 16.02 -5.86
N ILE A 267 -14.70 15.55 -4.61
CA ILE A 267 -13.60 15.53 -3.63
C ILE A 267 -12.49 14.58 -4.09
N VAL A 268 -12.85 13.38 -4.54
CA VAL A 268 -11.89 12.39 -5.09
C VAL A 268 -11.13 12.98 -6.27
N ARG A 269 -11.82 13.66 -7.19
CA ARG A 269 -11.19 14.33 -8.33
C ARG A 269 -10.23 15.43 -7.89
N LYS A 270 -10.62 16.27 -6.93
CA LYS A 270 -9.76 17.35 -6.41
C LYS A 270 -8.49 16.79 -5.76
N LEU A 271 -8.62 15.73 -4.97
CA LEU A 271 -7.49 15.00 -4.38
C LEU A 271 -6.60 14.38 -5.46
N HIS A 272 -7.19 13.61 -6.39
CA HIS A 272 -6.48 12.99 -7.50
C HIS A 272 -5.66 14.03 -8.28
N ASP A 273 -6.28 15.15 -8.68
CA ASP A 273 -5.62 16.16 -9.50
C ASP A 273 -4.47 16.83 -8.75
N ALA A 274 -4.63 17.13 -7.45
CA ALA A 274 -3.57 17.68 -6.62
C ALA A 274 -2.38 16.72 -6.46
N PHE A 275 -2.63 15.43 -6.20
CA PHE A 275 -1.56 14.43 -6.11
C PHE A 275 -0.89 14.18 -7.46
N LYS A 276 -1.66 14.16 -8.55
CA LYS A 276 -1.13 14.01 -9.91
C LYS A 276 -0.22 15.18 -10.28
N GLU A 277 -0.59 16.41 -9.94
CA GLU A 277 0.26 17.59 -10.13
C GLU A 277 1.57 17.46 -9.31
N ALA A 278 1.45 17.06 -8.04
CA ALA A 278 2.61 16.84 -7.16
C ALA A 278 3.56 15.75 -7.70
N MET A 279 3.03 14.69 -8.30
CA MET A 279 3.83 13.64 -8.96
C MET A 279 4.63 14.17 -10.16
N GLY A 280 4.21 15.29 -10.77
CA GLY A 280 4.90 15.94 -11.86
C GLY A 280 6.15 16.73 -11.43
N LYS A 281 6.32 17.00 -10.13
CA LYS A 281 7.41 17.84 -9.60
C LYS A 281 8.75 17.10 -9.62
N GLU A 282 9.82 17.85 -9.89
CA GLU A 282 11.16 17.29 -10.07
C GLU A 282 11.75 16.69 -8.79
N ASP A 283 11.47 17.26 -7.62
CA ASP A 283 11.91 16.72 -6.34
C ASP A 283 11.21 15.39 -6.00
N PHE A 284 9.95 15.20 -6.40
CA PHE A 284 9.27 13.91 -6.29
C PHE A 284 9.93 12.84 -7.17
N LYS A 285 10.19 13.15 -8.44
CA LYS A 285 10.90 12.23 -9.36
C LYS A 285 12.30 11.89 -8.83
N LYS A 286 13.04 12.89 -8.33
CA LYS A 286 14.36 12.68 -7.71
C LYS A 286 14.27 11.80 -6.47
N MET A 287 13.25 12.00 -5.63
CA MET A 287 13.02 11.19 -4.44
C MET A 287 12.73 9.73 -4.80
N LEU A 288 11.90 9.46 -5.82
CA LEU A 288 11.69 8.10 -6.31
C LEU A 288 12.98 7.47 -6.84
N ALA A 289 13.76 8.23 -7.62
CA ALA A 289 15.02 7.77 -8.20
C ALA A 289 16.10 7.43 -7.17
N GLN A 290 16.06 8.03 -5.95
CA GLN A 290 16.94 7.62 -4.85
C GLN A 290 16.72 6.16 -4.42
N PHE A 291 15.53 5.63 -4.67
CA PHE A 291 15.14 4.26 -4.41
C PHE A 291 15.01 3.44 -5.71
N ASP A 292 15.56 3.88 -6.85
CA ASP A 292 15.40 3.20 -8.15
C ASP A 292 13.93 2.87 -8.49
N MET A 293 12.99 3.69 -8.00
CA MET A 293 11.58 3.62 -8.34
C MET A 293 11.29 4.63 -9.44
N THR A 294 10.25 4.35 -10.24
CA THR A 294 9.78 5.24 -11.30
C THR A 294 8.31 5.56 -11.09
N PRO A 295 7.83 6.74 -11.52
CA PRO A 295 6.40 7.03 -11.50
C PRO A 295 5.62 5.95 -12.27
N GLU A 296 4.61 5.37 -11.63
CA GLU A 296 3.68 4.41 -12.22
C GLU A 296 2.26 4.92 -11.98
N TYR A 297 1.94 6.03 -12.63
CA TYR A 297 0.65 6.69 -12.47
C TYR A 297 -0.49 5.77 -12.92
N ARG A 298 -1.53 5.71 -12.09
CA ARG A 298 -2.83 5.13 -12.45
C ARG A 298 -3.92 6.11 -12.08
N SER A 299 -4.86 6.32 -13.00
CA SER A 299 -6.09 7.07 -12.69
C SER A 299 -6.88 6.35 -11.58
N SER A 300 -7.87 7.02 -10.99
CA SER A 300 -8.77 6.39 -10.01
C SER A 300 -9.39 5.10 -10.54
N ALA A 301 -9.85 5.10 -11.79
CA ALA A 301 -10.46 3.95 -12.44
C ALA A 301 -9.44 2.83 -12.72
N ASP A 302 -8.27 3.17 -13.26
CA ASP A 302 -7.23 2.17 -13.54
C ASP A 302 -6.69 1.54 -12.25
N PHE A 303 -6.63 2.31 -11.16
CA PHE A 303 -6.16 1.80 -9.88
C PHE A 303 -7.20 0.87 -9.22
N GLN A 304 -8.49 1.17 -9.35
CA GLN A 304 -9.56 0.25 -8.93
C GLN A 304 -9.57 -1.04 -9.77
N ALA A 305 -9.43 -0.94 -11.09
CA ALA A 305 -9.32 -2.11 -11.97
C ALA A 305 -8.09 -2.96 -11.63
N PHE A 306 -6.96 -2.31 -11.32
CA PHE A 306 -5.78 -2.98 -10.81
C PHE A 306 -6.07 -3.74 -9.51
N ALA A 307 -6.78 -3.14 -8.55
CA ALA A 307 -7.10 -3.80 -7.28
C ALA A 307 -7.91 -5.09 -7.47
N ALA A 308 -8.92 -5.07 -8.36
CA ALA A 308 -9.69 -6.27 -8.69
C ALA A 308 -8.81 -7.37 -9.32
N ALA A 309 -7.89 -7.00 -10.21
CA ALA A 309 -6.94 -7.95 -10.81
C ALA A 309 -5.92 -8.47 -9.78
N ALA A 310 -5.39 -7.59 -8.94
CA ALA A 310 -4.43 -7.91 -7.89
C ALA A 310 -5.01 -8.91 -6.90
N MET A 311 -6.25 -8.70 -6.43
CA MET A 311 -6.98 -9.64 -5.58
C MET A 311 -6.98 -11.08 -6.14
N LYS A 312 -7.28 -11.25 -7.44
CA LYS A 312 -7.28 -12.57 -8.08
C LYS A 312 -5.88 -13.21 -8.08
N ASN A 313 -4.84 -12.43 -8.39
CA ASN A 313 -3.47 -12.91 -8.43
C ASN A 313 -2.94 -13.26 -7.04
N GLU A 314 -3.30 -12.45 -6.04
CA GLU A 314 -2.89 -12.63 -4.66
C GLU A 314 -3.57 -13.85 -4.03
N LYS A 315 -4.84 -14.12 -4.36
CA LYS A 315 -5.51 -15.37 -3.99
C LYS A 315 -4.70 -16.60 -4.40
N ALA A 316 -4.34 -16.68 -5.69
CA ALA A 316 -3.59 -17.81 -6.23
C ALA A 316 -2.21 -17.96 -5.55
N THR A 317 -1.55 -16.83 -5.26
CA THR A 317 -0.26 -16.83 -4.55
C THR A 317 -0.39 -17.35 -3.12
N ILE A 318 -1.40 -16.90 -2.38
CA ILE A 318 -1.64 -17.33 -0.99
C ILE A 318 -2.02 -18.82 -0.92
N GLU A 319 -2.86 -19.30 -1.84
CA GLU A 319 -3.24 -20.71 -1.96
C GLU A 319 -2.03 -21.60 -2.30
N GLN A 320 -1.20 -21.19 -3.26
CA GLN A 320 0.02 -21.92 -3.63
C GLN A 320 0.99 -22.06 -2.45
N LEU A 321 1.08 -21.05 -1.59
CA LEU A 321 1.95 -21.05 -0.42
C LEU A 321 1.34 -21.74 0.81
N GLY A 322 0.06 -22.16 0.74
CA GLY A 322 -0.65 -22.73 1.89
C GLY A 322 -0.80 -21.75 3.06
N LEU A 323 -0.80 -20.44 2.77
CA LEU A 323 -0.90 -19.36 3.76
C LEU A 323 -2.32 -18.84 3.93
N ASN A 324 -3.31 -19.51 3.32
CA ASN A 324 -4.71 -19.16 3.49
C ASN A 324 -5.15 -19.40 4.93
N LEU A 325 -6.15 -18.65 5.38
CA LEU A 325 -6.87 -18.99 6.60
C LEU A 325 -7.35 -20.44 6.51
N LYS A 326 -6.95 -21.25 7.48
CA LYS A 326 -7.57 -22.57 7.69
C LYS A 326 -9.02 -22.30 8.10
N GLN A 327 -9.95 -22.80 7.30
CA GLN A 327 -11.39 -22.74 7.58
C GLN A 327 -11.72 -23.52 8.85
#